data_AF-A0A1F9I0N7-F1
#
_entry.id   AF-A0A1F9I0N7-F1
#
_cell.length_a   1.000
_cell.length_b   1.000
_cell.length_c   1.000
_cell.angle_alpha   90.00
_cell.angle_beta   90.00
_cell.angle_gamma   90.00
#
_symmetry.space_group_name_H-M   'P 1'
#
loop_
_entity.id
_entity.type
_entity.pdbx_description
1 polymer ?
#
loop_
_entity_poly.entity_id
_entity_poly.type
_entity_poly.pdbx_seq_one_letter_code
_entity_poly.pdbx_strand_id
1 'polypeptide(L)'
;MPVTVREEAMDFLATVNAADLSAAEQKLIDAGLAPEDLRHLCSAHMEMMSGELDKMKAGLPEGHVIHTLVCEHDMILGFLDKLEHTNSAIQKMSAYDGGREEFALLKHIAEHLVGAEPHHKREEDVLFPELEERGVSGPPHVMRMEHTELRARKEEIKKLAENAAKIAFADFKKRLNTASKFIIMTLRDHIFKENNILYPTALQVIDNNKTWDDMKKKCDKIGYCCFTPKR
;
A
#
# COMPACT_ATOMS: atom_id res chain seq x y z
N MET A 1 32.07 -2.69 16.87
CA MET A 1 30.98 -3.39 17.60
C MET A 1 29.53 -3.10 17.12
N PRO A 2 29.21 -2.17 16.19
CA PRO A 2 27.82 -2.06 15.69
C PRO A 2 27.49 -2.89 14.44
N VAL A 3 28.48 -3.40 13.70
CA VAL A 3 28.25 -4.12 12.43
C VAL A 3 27.71 -5.54 12.66
N THR A 4 28.26 -6.25 13.65
CA THR A 4 27.91 -7.65 13.94
C THR A 4 26.49 -7.85 14.47
N VAL A 5 26.00 -6.93 15.31
CA VAL A 5 24.62 -7.00 15.84
C VAL A 5 23.59 -6.77 14.72
N ARG A 6 23.92 -5.93 13.73
CA ARG A 6 23.05 -5.70 12.57
C ARG A 6 22.99 -6.93 11.68
N GLU A 7 24.12 -7.56 11.39
CA GLU A 7 24.19 -8.79 10.58
C GLU A 7 23.46 -9.95 11.28
N GLU A 8 23.67 -10.17 12.57
CA GLU A 8 22.97 -11.22 13.34
C GLU A 8 21.45 -10.98 13.42
N ALA A 9 21.03 -9.71 13.56
CA ALA A 9 19.61 -9.36 13.51
C ALA A 9 19.01 -9.60 12.12
N MET A 10 19.76 -9.32 11.05
CA MET A 10 19.32 -9.56 9.67
C MET A 10 19.21 -11.07 9.37
N ASP A 11 20.18 -11.88 9.80
CA ASP A 11 20.14 -13.33 9.64
C ASP A 11 18.97 -13.96 10.43
N PHE A 12 18.69 -13.47 11.64
CA PHE A 12 17.54 -13.93 12.40
C PHE A 12 16.22 -13.55 11.72
N LEU A 13 16.07 -12.30 11.30
CA LEU A 13 14.87 -11.83 10.59
C LEU A 13 14.66 -12.59 9.27
N ALA A 14 15.72 -12.98 8.55
CA ALA A 14 15.65 -13.83 7.36
C ALA A 14 15.03 -15.22 7.59
N THR A 15 15.04 -15.70 8.84
CA THR A 15 14.44 -16.99 9.19
C THR A 15 12.99 -16.87 9.67
N VAL A 16 12.51 -15.65 9.92
CA VAL A 16 11.15 -15.40 10.40
C VAL A 16 10.24 -15.21 9.19
N ASN A 17 9.22 -16.07 9.04
CA ASN A 17 8.25 -15.85 7.99
C ASN A 17 7.43 -14.58 8.29
N ALA A 18 7.00 -13.89 7.24
CA ALA A 18 6.38 -12.59 7.40
C ALA A 18 4.97 -12.63 8.04
N ALA A 19 4.32 -13.80 8.11
CA ALA A 19 3.10 -13.98 8.90
C ALA A 19 3.38 -14.00 10.42
N ASP A 20 4.46 -14.67 10.86
CA ASP A 20 4.92 -14.66 12.24
C ASP A 20 5.38 -13.26 12.67
N LEU A 21 6.00 -12.52 11.74
CA LEU A 21 6.39 -11.13 11.95
C LEU A 21 5.17 -10.23 12.15
N SER A 22 4.18 -10.31 11.26
CA SER A 22 2.94 -9.52 11.39
C SER A 22 2.17 -9.85 12.68
N ALA A 23 2.13 -11.14 13.06
CA ALA A 23 1.55 -11.55 14.33
C ALA A 23 2.32 -11.01 15.55
N ALA A 24 3.65 -10.90 15.44
CA ALA A 24 4.47 -10.30 16.48
C ALA A 24 4.27 -8.77 16.57
N GLU A 25 4.18 -8.07 15.43
CA GLU A 25 3.88 -6.63 15.37
C GLU A 25 2.54 -6.31 16.02
N GLN A 26 1.49 -7.09 15.71
CA GLN A 26 0.18 -6.90 16.32
C GLN A 26 0.23 -7.05 17.85
N LYS A 27 0.95 -8.06 18.36
CA LYS A 27 1.14 -8.24 19.81
C LYS A 27 1.89 -7.08 20.46
N LEU A 28 2.82 -6.44 19.75
CA LEU A 28 3.56 -5.29 20.26
C LEU A 28 2.67 -4.03 20.32
N ILE A 29 1.80 -3.84 19.32
CA ILE A 29 0.78 -2.78 19.34
C ILE A 29 -0.19 -3.00 20.51
N ASP A 30 -0.68 -4.23 20.67
CA ASP A 30 -1.57 -4.60 21.78
C ASP A 30 -0.90 -4.38 23.15
N ALA A 31 0.43 -4.52 23.22
CA ALA A 31 1.23 -4.25 24.41
C ALA A 31 1.52 -2.75 24.65
N GLY A 32 0.99 -1.86 23.81
CA GLY A 32 1.08 -0.41 23.96
C GLY A 32 2.26 0.24 23.26
N LEU A 33 2.94 -0.48 22.35
CA LEU A 33 3.97 0.12 21.50
C LEU A 33 3.30 1.05 20.48
N ALA A 34 3.86 2.24 20.28
CA ALA A 34 3.34 3.17 19.30
C ALA A 34 3.59 2.61 17.89
N PRO A 35 2.60 2.63 16.97
CA PRO A 35 2.78 2.15 15.60
C PRO A 35 3.97 2.80 14.87
N GLU A 36 4.32 4.04 15.26
CA GLU A 36 5.47 4.76 14.71
C GLU A 36 6.82 4.16 15.10
N ASP A 37 6.91 3.48 16.26
CA ASP A 37 8.14 2.88 16.78
C ASP A 37 8.43 1.51 16.13
N LEU A 38 7.41 0.85 15.56
CA LEU A 38 7.57 -0.35 14.73
C LEU A 38 8.28 -0.08 13.40
N ARG A 39 8.35 1.18 12.96
CA ARG A 39 8.99 1.59 11.68
C ARG A 39 10.38 1.03 11.46
N HIS A 40 11.18 0.96 12.53
CA HIS A 40 12.57 0.54 12.43
C HIS A 40 12.71 -0.98 12.23
N LEU A 41 11.76 -1.77 12.71
CA LEU A 41 11.70 -3.21 12.48
C LEU A 41 11.25 -3.51 11.04
N CYS A 42 10.25 -2.78 10.54
CA CYS A 42 9.81 -2.93 9.15
C CYS A 42 10.92 -2.56 8.16
N SER A 43 11.69 -1.47 8.36
CA SER A 43 12.67 -1.01 7.35
C SER A 43 13.81 -1.97 7.04
N ALA A 44 14.32 -2.71 8.04
CA ALA A 44 15.39 -3.68 7.83
C ALA A 44 14.88 -4.97 7.15
N HIS A 45 13.65 -5.37 7.45
CA HIS A 45 12.97 -6.48 6.77
C HIS A 45 12.62 -6.13 5.31
N MET A 46 12.19 -4.89 5.08
CA MET A 46 11.84 -4.34 3.77
C MET A 46 13.01 -4.37 2.78
N GLU A 47 14.24 -4.06 3.22
CA GLU A 47 15.44 -4.13 2.37
C GLU A 47 15.72 -5.57 1.90
N MET A 48 15.46 -6.57 2.77
CA MET A 48 15.84 -7.97 2.54
C MET A 48 14.89 -8.71 1.57
N MET A 49 13.58 -8.43 1.61
CA MET A 49 12.59 -9.13 0.79
C MET A 49 12.40 -8.51 -0.61
N SER A 50 12.94 -7.32 -0.85
CA SER A 50 12.81 -6.58 -2.12
C SER A 50 13.20 -7.41 -3.36
N GLY A 51 14.28 -8.21 -3.25
CA GLY A 51 14.75 -9.06 -4.35
C GLY A 51 13.89 -10.31 -4.63
N GLU A 52 13.02 -10.71 -3.71
CA GLU A 52 12.09 -11.84 -3.92
C GLU A 52 10.85 -11.41 -4.70
N LEU A 53 10.34 -10.21 -4.40
CA LEU A 53 9.24 -9.60 -5.14
C LEU A 53 9.55 -9.45 -6.62
N ASP A 54 10.75 -8.96 -6.96
CA ASP A 54 11.17 -8.78 -8.34
C ASP A 54 11.24 -10.13 -9.09
N LYS A 55 11.75 -11.17 -8.44
CA LYS A 55 11.79 -12.53 -9.01
C LYS A 55 10.40 -13.09 -9.20
N MET A 56 9.52 -12.93 -8.21
CA MET A 56 8.11 -13.35 -8.30
C MET A 56 7.43 -12.66 -9.48
N LYS A 57 7.57 -11.33 -9.58
CA LYS A 57 7.00 -10.53 -10.67
C LYS A 57 7.51 -10.98 -12.03
N ALA A 58 8.82 -11.19 -12.17
CA ALA A 58 9.45 -11.63 -13.43
C ALA A 58 9.05 -13.06 -13.84
N GLY A 59 8.66 -13.91 -12.90
CA GLY A 59 8.19 -15.27 -13.15
C GLY A 59 6.73 -15.38 -13.61
N LEU A 60 5.97 -14.28 -13.54
CA LEU A 60 4.56 -14.24 -13.91
C LEU A 60 4.36 -13.65 -15.30
N PRO A 61 3.47 -14.22 -16.14
CA PRO A 61 3.20 -13.67 -17.46
C PRO A 61 2.50 -12.32 -17.36
N GLU A 62 2.71 -11.48 -18.38
CA GLU A 62 2.00 -10.20 -18.50
C GLU A 62 0.49 -10.44 -18.50
N GLY A 63 -0.23 -9.60 -17.75
CA GLY A 63 -1.67 -9.75 -17.54
C GLY A 63 -2.08 -10.88 -16.60
N HIS A 64 -1.14 -11.55 -15.90
CA HIS A 64 -1.48 -12.34 -14.71
C HIS A 64 -2.08 -11.44 -13.63
N VAL A 65 -3.00 -11.96 -12.81
CA VAL A 65 -3.69 -11.18 -11.76
C VAL A 65 -2.69 -10.55 -10.79
N ILE A 66 -1.84 -11.38 -10.16
CA ILE A 66 -0.80 -10.91 -9.23
C ILE A 66 0.19 -9.96 -9.90
N HIS A 67 0.64 -10.24 -11.13
CA HIS A 67 1.55 -9.34 -11.86
C HIS A 67 0.91 -7.95 -12.02
N THR A 68 -0.37 -7.90 -12.37
CA THR A 68 -1.09 -6.64 -12.56
C THR A 68 -1.24 -5.86 -11.26
N LEU A 69 -1.56 -6.54 -10.15
CA LEU A 69 -1.67 -5.92 -8.83
C LEU A 69 -0.32 -5.33 -8.39
N VAL A 70 0.78 -6.08 -8.52
CA VAL A 70 2.14 -5.60 -8.21
C VAL A 70 2.53 -4.39 -9.08
N CYS A 71 2.22 -4.41 -10.37
CA CYS A 71 2.46 -3.26 -11.25
C CYS A 71 1.67 -2.00 -10.83
N GLU A 72 0.47 -2.16 -10.28
CA GLU A 72 -0.30 -1.05 -9.75
C GLU A 72 0.27 -0.54 -8.43
N HIS A 73 0.83 -1.42 -7.60
CA HIS A 73 1.57 -1.03 -6.40
C HIS A 73 2.74 -0.11 -6.72
N ASP A 74 3.53 -0.40 -7.76
CA ASP A 74 4.64 0.48 -8.18
C ASP A 74 4.15 1.91 -8.45
N MET A 75 2.99 2.04 -9.11
CA MET A 75 2.38 3.33 -9.41
C MET A 75 1.85 4.01 -8.15
N ILE A 76 1.19 3.27 -7.26
CA ILE A 76 0.65 3.80 -5.99
C ILE A 76 1.79 4.30 -5.10
N LEU A 77 2.88 3.54 -4.96
CA LEU A 77 4.07 3.93 -4.21
C LEU A 77 4.66 5.24 -4.78
N GLY A 78 4.76 5.35 -6.11
CA GLY A 78 5.18 6.60 -6.76
C GLY A 78 4.27 7.80 -6.49
N PHE A 79 2.95 7.59 -6.30
CA PHE A 79 2.05 8.65 -5.85
C PHE A 79 2.23 9.02 -4.39
N LEU A 80 2.55 8.05 -3.52
CA LEU A 80 2.86 8.31 -2.10
C LEU A 80 4.15 9.13 -1.95
N ASP A 81 5.19 8.83 -2.73
CA ASP A 81 6.42 9.63 -2.75
C ASP A 81 6.16 11.07 -3.18
N LYS A 82 5.34 11.25 -4.22
CA LYS A 82 4.92 12.58 -4.68
C LYS A 82 4.09 13.30 -3.61
N LEU A 83 3.20 12.59 -2.90
CA LEU A 83 2.41 13.15 -1.81
C LEU A 83 3.29 13.65 -0.67
N GLU A 84 4.30 12.86 -0.29
CA GLU A 84 5.25 13.19 0.77
C GLU A 84 6.00 14.49 0.45
N HIS A 85 6.57 14.59 -0.75
CA HIS A 85 7.26 15.79 -1.21
C HIS A 85 6.33 17.00 -1.33
N THR A 86 5.14 16.81 -1.94
CA THR A 86 4.16 17.88 -2.14
C THR A 86 3.65 18.44 -0.81
N ASN A 87 3.31 17.57 0.14
CA ASN A 87 2.91 17.99 1.49
C ASN A 87 4.05 18.74 2.17
N SER A 88 5.29 18.21 2.14
CA SER A 88 6.47 18.88 2.73
C SER A 88 6.68 20.30 2.17
N ALA A 89 6.51 20.49 0.85
CA ALA A 89 6.60 21.81 0.22
C ALA A 89 5.48 22.75 0.69
N ILE A 90 4.22 22.28 0.69
CA ILE A 90 3.05 23.04 1.16
C ILE A 90 3.21 23.47 2.63
N GLN A 91 3.74 22.60 3.49
CA GLN A 91 3.92 22.93 4.92
C GLN A 91 4.83 24.14 5.14
N LYS A 92 5.83 24.34 4.26
CA LYS A 92 6.79 25.45 4.31
C LYS A 92 6.22 26.77 3.77
N MET A 93 5.06 26.75 3.13
CA MET A 93 4.43 27.96 2.59
C MET A 93 3.78 28.79 3.71
N SER A 94 3.83 30.12 3.56
CA SER A 94 3.21 31.08 4.50
C SER A 94 1.73 31.32 4.20
N ALA A 95 1.33 31.24 2.93
CA ALA A 95 -0.04 31.48 2.47
C ALA A 95 -0.43 30.51 1.34
N TYR A 96 -1.74 30.34 1.14
CA TYR A 96 -2.27 29.66 -0.03
C TYR A 96 -2.01 30.51 -1.27
N ASP A 97 -1.52 29.87 -2.33
CA ASP A 97 -1.36 30.47 -3.66
C ASP A 97 -1.81 29.44 -4.70
N GLY A 98 -2.98 29.67 -5.29
CA GLY A 98 -3.56 28.75 -6.27
C GLY A 98 -2.78 28.65 -7.58
N GLY A 99 -1.82 29.55 -7.85
CA GLY A 99 -0.92 29.49 -8.99
C GLY A 99 0.28 28.55 -8.81
N ARG A 100 0.48 28.04 -7.59
CA ARG A 100 1.57 27.12 -7.25
C ARG A 100 1.30 25.71 -7.77
N GLU A 101 2.32 25.11 -8.38
CA GLU A 101 2.24 23.77 -8.96
C GLU A 101 1.89 22.69 -7.92
N GLU A 102 2.29 22.90 -6.66
CA GLU A 102 2.05 21.95 -5.57
C GLU A 102 0.55 21.68 -5.34
N PHE A 103 -0.32 22.66 -5.55
CA PHE A 103 -1.77 22.45 -5.40
C PHE A 103 -2.39 21.73 -6.60
N ALA A 104 -1.88 21.95 -7.81
CA ALA A 104 -2.28 21.19 -8.99
C ALA A 104 -1.81 19.74 -8.88
N LEU A 105 -0.56 19.54 -8.45
CA LEU A 105 0.02 18.23 -8.20
C LEU A 105 -0.73 17.49 -7.08
N LEU A 106 -1.09 18.17 -5.99
CA LEU A 106 -1.87 17.56 -4.91
C LEU A 106 -3.23 17.03 -5.41
N LYS A 107 -3.94 17.80 -6.26
CA LYS A 107 -5.20 17.34 -6.87
C LYS A 107 -4.98 16.10 -7.73
N HIS A 108 -3.96 16.15 -8.60
CA HIS A 108 -3.60 15.02 -9.44
C HIS A 108 -3.28 13.77 -8.60
N ILE A 109 -2.46 13.89 -7.56
CA ILE A 109 -2.16 12.78 -6.64
C ILE A 109 -3.44 12.24 -6.00
N ALA A 110 -4.30 13.11 -5.47
CA ALA A 110 -5.50 12.70 -4.77
C ALA A 110 -6.50 11.97 -5.70
N GLU A 111 -6.65 12.45 -6.93
CA GLU A 111 -7.45 11.80 -7.97
C GLU A 111 -6.94 10.39 -8.28
N HIS A 112 -5.62 10.20 -8.37
CA HIS A 112 -5.04 8.89 -8.65
C HIS A 112 -5.11 7.96 -7.44
N LEU A 113 -4.92 8.46 -6.22
CA LEU A 113 -5.07 7.65 -5.01
C LEU A 113 -6.52 7.14 -4.84
N VAL A 114 -7.52 7.98 -5.10
CA VAL A 114 -8.94 7.55 -5.16
C VAL A 114 -9.18 6.64 -6.36
N GLY A 115 -8.56 6.94 -7.50
CA GLY A 115 -8.60 6.12 -8.73
C GLY A 115 -7.98 4.73 -8.60
N ALA A 116 -7.33 4.42 -7.47
CA ALA A 116 -6.84 3.09 -7.13
C ALA A 116 -7.94 2.14 -6.64
N GLU A 117 -9.19 2.60 -6.42
CA GLU A 117 -10.29 1.75 -5.93
C GLU A 117 -10.52 0.44 -6.71
N PRO A 118 -10.37 0.37 -8.06
CA PRO A 118 -10.49 -0.89 -8.77
C PRO A 118 -9.47 -1.95 -8.35
N HIS A 119 -8.30 -1.56 -7.83
CA HIS A 119 -7.31 -2.47 -7.26
C HIS A 119 -7.90 -3.19 -6.05
N HIS A 120 -8.29 -2.41 -5.04
CA HIS A 120 -8.87 -2.89 -3.78
C HIS A 120 -10.09 -3.78 -4.03
N LYS A 121 -10.93 -3.43 -5.01
CA LYS A 121 -12.08 -4.26 -5.39
C LYS A 121 -11.70 -5.61 -5.99
N ARG A 122 -10.67 -5.67 -6.85
CA ARG A 122 -10.21 -6.97 -7.38
C ARG A 122 -9.69 -7.86 -6.27
N GLU A 123 -9.04 -7.28 -5.28
CA GLU A 123 -8.58 -8.04 -4.14
C GLU A 123 -9.76 -8.56 -3.33
N GLU A 124 -10.66 -7.66 -2.92
CA GLU A 124 -11.80 -7.97 -2.06
C GLU A 124 -12.83 -8.93 -2.69
N ASP A 125 -13.11 -8.74 -3.98
CA ASP A 125 -14.18 -9.46 -4.69
C ASP A 125 -13.66 -10.69 -5.47
N VAL A 126 -12.33 -10.81 -5.66
CA VAL A 126 -11.74 -11.89 -6.49
C VAL A 126 -10.62 -12.63 -5.77
N LEU A 127 -9.54 -11.96 -5.36
CA LEU A 127 -8.39 -12.65 -4.77
C LEU A 127 -8.70 -13.21 -3.38
N PHE A 128 -9.31 -12.40 -2.51
CA PHE A 128 -9.58 -12.74 -1.13
C PHE A 128 -10.56 -13.92 -0.99
N PRO A 129 -11.69 -13.98 -1.73
CA PRO A 129 -12.56 -15.15 -1.69
C PRO A 129 -11.84 -16.46 -2.08
N GLU A 130 -10.98 -16.41 -3.10
CA GLU A 130 -10.24 -17.60 -3.55
C GLU A 130 -9.21 -18.07 -2.50
N LEU A 131 -8.62 -17.14 -1.75
CA LEU A 131 -7.74 -17.44 -0.61
C LEU A 131 -8.53 -18.03 0.57
N GLU A 132 -9.69 -17.45 0.89
CA GLU A 132 -10.56 -17.87 1.99
C GLU A 132 -11.12 -19.29 1.76
N GLU A 133 -11.56 -19.59 0.54
CA GLU A 133 -11.98 -20.95 0.14
C GLU A 133 -10.87 -21.99 0.33
N ARG A 134 -9.60 -21.56 0.34
CA ARG A 134 -8.41 -22.39 0.52
C ARG A 134 -7.84 -22.33 1.94
N GLY A 135 -8.59 -21.76 2.89
CA GLY A 135 -8.23 -21.74 4.30
C GLY A 135 -7.36 -20.56 4.74
N VAL A 136 -7.07 -19.60 3.86
CA VAL A 136 -6.31 -18.38 4.19
C VAL A 136 -7.28 -17.23 4.46
N SER A 137 -7.78 -17.13 5.70
CA SER A 137 -8.84 -16.16 6.06
C SER A 137 -8.38 -15.00 6.95
N GLY A 138 -7.30 -15.17 7.71
CA GLY A 138 -6.77 -14.12 8.61
C GLY A 138 -6.31 -12.86 7.86
N PRO A 139 -5.34 -12.96 6.93
CA PRO A 139 -4.84 -11.79 6.22
C PRO A 139 -5.93 -11.03 5.42
N PRO A 140 -6.81 -11.68 4.63
CA PRO A 140 -7.88 -10.98 3.92
C PRO A 140 -8.85 -10.19 4.81
N HIS A 141 -9.09 -10.64 6.04
CA HIS A 141 -9.95 -9.92 6.98
C HIS A 141 -9.31 -8.59 7.40
N VAL A 142 -8.03 -8.61 7.78
CA VAL A 142 -7.27 -7.43 8.19
C VAL A 142 -7.14 -6.45 7.03
N MET A 143 -6.83 -6.93 5.82
CA MET A 143 -6.70 -6.07 4.63
C MET A 143 -7.99 -5.29 4.34
N ARG A 144 -9.17 -5.90 4.48
CA ARG A 144 -10.47 -5.19 4.31
C ARG A 144 -10.68 -4.06 5.33
N MET A 145 -10.23 -4.26 6.57
CA MET A 145 -10.29 -3.21 7.59
C MET A 145 -9.38 -2.03 7.21
N GLU A 146 -8.14 -2.32 6.81
CA GLU A 146 -7.19 -1.32 6.34
C GLU A 146 -7.73 -0.60 5.08
N HIS A 147 -8.31 -1.31 4.12
CA HIS A 147 -8.94 -0.72 2.93
C HIS A 147 -10.04 0.28 3.27
N THR A 148 -10.85 -0.01 4.29
CA THR A 148 -11.92 0.88 4.74
C THR A 148 -11.35 2.21 5.23
N GLU A 149 -10.31 2.17 6.06
CA GLU A 149 -9.64 3.37 6.56
C GLU A 149 -8.91 4.13 5.45
N LEU A 150 -8.20 3.40 4.58
CA LEU A 150 -7.49 3.95 3.44
C LEU A 150 -8.43 4.71 2.51
N ARG A 151 -9.60 4.14 2.16
CA ARG A 151 -10.64 4.81 1.35
C ARG A 151 -11.08 6.13 1.97
N ALA A 152 -11.37 6.14 3.27
CA ALA A 152 -11.80 7.35 3.97
C ALA A 152 -10.73 8.45 3.90
N ARG A 153 -9.45 8.09 4.02
CA ARG A 153 -8.32 9.03 3.98
C ARG A 153 -8.00 9.51 2.56
N LYS A 154 -8.11 8.65 1.56
CA LYS A 154 -8.00 9.03 0.12
C LYS A 154 -9.03 10.12 -0.20
N GLU A 155 -10.28 9.92 0.22
CA GLU A 155 -11.36 10.90 0.04
C GLU A 155 -11.15 12.19 0.84
N GLU A 156 -10.60 12.11 2.06
CA GLU A 156 -10.23 13.30 2.83
C GLU A 156 -9.20 14.16 2.10
N ILE A 157 -8.13 13.55 1.60
CA ILE A 157 -7.08 14.26 0.85
C ILE A 157 -7.66 14.88 -0.43
N LYS A 158 -8.51 14.15 -1.16
CA LYS A 158 -9.18 14.68 -2.35
C LYS A 158 -10.04 15.89 -2.03
N LYS A 159 -10.88 15.82 -0.99
CA LYS A 159 -11.71 16.95 -0.55
C LYS A 159 -10.86 18.16 -0.13
N LEU A 160 -9.73 17.93 0.55
CA LEU A 160 -8.78 19.00 0.90
C LEU A 160 -8.20 19.64 -0.36
N ALA A 161 -7.72 18.83 -1.32
CA ALA A 161 -7.13 19.30 -2.57
C ALA A 161 -8.10 20.14 -3.41
N GLU A 162 -9.37 19.73 -3.49
CA GLU A 162 -10.43 20.44 -4.22
C GLU A 162 -10.85 21.75 -3.55
N ASN A 163 -10.76 21.83 -2.22
CA ASN A 163 -11.29 22.95 -1.44
C ASN A 163 -10.20 23.81 -0.76
N ALA A 164 -8.93 23.67 -1.15
CA ALA A 164 -7.81 24.39 -0.54
C ALA A 164 -8.03 25.91 -0.45
N ALA A 165 -8.63 26.53 -1.48
CA ALA A 165 -8.93 27.97 -1.52
C ALA A 165 -10.04 28.42 -0.56
N LYS A 166 -10.86 27.49 -0.06
CA LYS A 166 -12.02 27.76 0.80
C LYS A 166 -11.76 27.50 2.28
N ILE A 167 -10.57 27.00 2.61
CA ILE A 167 -10.18 26.61 3.98
C ILE A 167 -9.13 27.61 4.46
N ALA A 168 -9.20 28.01 5.74
CA ALA A 168 -8.13 28.80 6.34
C ALA A 168 -6.80 28.05 6.20
N PHE A 169 -5.79 28.67 5.60
CA PHE A 169 -4.60 27.94 5.14
C PHE A 169 -3.87 27.17 6.26
N ALA A 170 -3.88 27.71 7.49
CA ALA A 170 -3.33 27.02 8.65
C ALA A 170 -4.08 25.70 8.97
N ASP A 171 -5.41 25.69 8.89
CA ASP A 171 -6.23 24.50 9.08
C ASP A 171 -6.04 23.49 7.94
N PHE A 172 -6.02 23.98 6.70
CA PHE A 172 -5.71 23.16 5.52
C PHE A 172 -4.37 22.43 5.70
N LYS A 173 -3.31 23.15 6.05
CA LYS A 173 -1.98 22.58 6.29
C LYS A 173 -2.00 21.50 7.36
N LYS A 174 -2.65 21.75 8.50
CA LYS A 174 -2.75 20.79 9.59
C LYS A 174 -3.46 19.51 9.14
N ARG A 175 -4.63 19.64 8.53
CA ARG A 175 -5.45 18.50 8.07
C ARG A 175 -4.76 17.70 6.97
N LEU A 176 -4.19 18.39 5.99
CA LEU A 176 -3.42 17.75 4.92
C LEU A 176 -2.23 16.96 5.49
N ASN A 177 -1.50 17.54 6.45
CA ASN A 177 -0.34 16.88 7.03
C ASN A 177 -0.73 15.61 7.78
N THR A 178 -1.80 15.67 8.58
CA THR A 178 -2.33 14.50 9.30
C THR A 178 -2.77 13.40 8.33
N ALA A 179 -3.61 13.74 7.34
CA ALA A 179 -4.12 12.77 6.38
C ALA A 179 -3.00 12.17 5.51
N SER A 180 -2.06 13.01 5.05
CA SER A 180 -0.92 12.58 4.22
C SER A 180 0.00 11.65 4.99
N LYS A 181 0.40 12.00 6.22
CA LYS A 181 1.28 11.14 7.02
C LYS A 181 0.66 9.79 7.31
N PHE A 182 -0.64 9.76 7.62
CA PHE A 182 -1.37 8.52 7.82
C PHE A 182 -1.34 7.67 6.55
N ILE A 183 -1.80 8.19 5.41
CA ILE A 183 -1.92 7.38 4.19
C ILE A 183 -0.54 6.91 3.68
N ILE A 184 0.49 7.74 3.78
CA ILE A 184 1.85 7.38 3.35
C ILE A 184 2.37 6.21 4.18
N MET A 185 2.17 6.24 5.49
CA MET A 185 2.61 5.18 6.38
C MET A 185 1.79 3.90 6.16
N THR A 186 0.47 3.99 6.31
CA THR A 186 -0.43 2.84 6.27
C THR A 186 -0.44 2.16 4.90
N LEU A 187 -0.47 2.93 3.80
CA LEU A 187 -0.55 2.32 2.47
C LEU A 187 0.78 1.70 2.02
N ARG A 188 1.94 2.24 2.43
CA ARG A 188 3.24 1.59 2.17
C ARG A 188 3.35 0.26 2.91
N ASP A 189 2.96 0.25 4.18
CA ASP A 189 2.94 -0.97 5.01
C ASP A 189 1.97 -2.03 4.46
N HIS A 190 0.77 -1.61 4.10
CA HIS A 190 -0.24 -2.46 3.48
C HIS A 190 0.25 -3.12 2.18
N ILE A 191 0.77 -2.33 1.23
CA ILE A 191 1.35 -2.83 -0.01
C ILE A 191 2.51 -3.80 0.25
N PHE A 192 3.31 -3.53 1.28
CA PHE A 192 4.41 -4.42 1.66
C PHE A 192 3.88 -5.79 2.10
N LYS A 193 2.86 -5.84 2.96
CA LYS A 193 2.22 -7.09 3.39
C LYS A 193 1.64 -7.86 2.20
N GLU A 194 1.02 -7.16 1.25
CA GLU A 194 0.46 -7.80 0.07
C GLU A 194 1.54 -8.40 -0.82
N ASN A 195 2.54 -7.60 -1.18
CA ASN A 195 3.62 -8.01 -2.06
C ASN A 195 4.47 -9.15 -1.51
N ASN A 196 4.69 -9.19 -0.19
CA ASN A 196 5.67 -10.08 0.43
C ASN A 196 5.06 -11.22 1.25
N ILE A 197 3.76 -11.14 1.59
CA ILE A 197 3.05 -12.19 2.33
C ILE A 197 1.90 -12.72 1.48
N LEU A 198 0.94 -11.85 1.16
CA LEU A 198 -0.35 -12.28 0.63
C LEU A 198 -0.23 -12.88 -0.77
N TYR A 199 0.48 -12.20 -1.66
CA TYR A 199 0.64 -12.64 -3.05
C TYR A 199 1.51 -13.90 -3.17
N PRO A 200 2.65 -14.03 -2.47
CA PRO A 200 3.37 -15.31 -2.41
C PRO A 200 2.48 -16.45 -1.87
N THR A 201 1.71 -16.19 -0.81
CA THR A 201 0.77 -17.18 -0.27
C THR A 201 -0.28 -17.58 -1.31
N ALA A 202 -0.83 -16.61 -2.05
CA ALA A 202 -1.81 -16.88 -3.11
C ALA A 202 -1.24 -17.77 -4.22
N LEU A 203 0.00 -17.50 -4.66
CA LEU A 203 0.68 -18.33 -5.66
C LEU A 203 0.98 -19.75 -5.17
N GLN A 204 1.18 -19.94 -3.86
CA GLN A 204 1.40 -21.26 -3.27
C GLN A 204 0.11 -22.08 -3.15
N VAL A 205 -1.01 -21.47 -2.76
CA VAL A 205 -2.26 -22.19 -2.49
C VAL A 205 -3.17 -22.31 -3.72
N ILE A 206 -3.02 -21.44 -4.73
CA ILE A 206 -3.78 -21.49 -5.98
C ILE A 206 -2.90 -22.15 -7.06
N ASP A 207 -2.98 -23.48 -7.14
CA ASP A 207 -2.17 -24.35 -8.00
C ASP A 207 -2.71 -24.53 -9.44
N ASN A 208 -3.93 -24.04 -9.72
CA ASN A 208 -4.63 -24.28 -10.97
C ASN A 208 -4.67 -23.03 -11.87
N ASN A 209 -4.03 -23.11 -13.04
CA ASN A 209 -4.07 -22.05 -14.07
C ASN A 209 -5.49 -21.66 -14.49
N LYS A 210 -6.44 -22.61 -14.51
CA LYS A 210 -7.83 -22.29 -14.85
C LYS A 210 -8.47 -21.35 -13.84
N THR A 211 -8.14 -21.50 -12.56
CA THR A 211 -8.62 -20.58 -11.51
C THR A 211 -8.09 -19.17 -11.77
N TRP A 212 -6.81 -19.03 -12.08
CA TRP A 212 -6.20 -17.74 -12.42
C TRP A 212 -6.83 -17.10 -13.67
N ASP A 213 -7.15 -17.89 -14.70
CA ASP A 213 -7.85 -17.41 -15.89
C ASP A 213 -9.27 -16.92 -15.58
N ASP A 214 -10.00 -17.64 -14.71
CA ASP A 214 -11.35 -17.25 -14.31
C ASP A 214 -11.34 -16.02 -13.39
N MET A 215 -10.36 -15.92 -12.49
CA MET A 215 -10.10 -14.71 -11.71
C MET A 215 -9.80 -13.52 -12.62
N LYS A 216 -8.95 -13.70 -13.64
CA LYS A 216 -8.66 -12.64 -14.62
C LYS A 216 -9.92 -12.11 -15.28
N LYS A 217 -10.83 -12.99 -15.72
CA LYS A 217 -12.13 -12.57 -16.30
C LYS A 217 -13.01 -11.83 -15.30
N LYS A 218 -13.00 -12.20 -14.01
CA LYS A 218 -13.73 -11.47 -12.95
C LYS A 218 -13.11 -10.08 -12.76
N CYS A 219 -11.78 -9.99 -12.70
CA CYS A 219 -11.02 -8.76 -12.62
C CYS A 219 -11.28 -7.82 -13.81
N ASP A 220 -11.36 -8.36 -15.03
CA ASP A 220 -11.69 -7.60 -16.25
C ASP A 220 -13.05 -6.92 -16.17
N LYS A 221 -14.04 -7.57 -15.52
CA LYS A 221 -15.38 -7.01 -15.32
C LYS A 221 -15.40 -5.89 -14.27
N ILE A 222 -14.56 -5.96 -13.26
CA ILE A 222 -14.39 -4.90 -12.25
C ILE A 222 -13.74 -3.66 -12.90
N GLY A 223 -12.84 -3.89 -13.86
CA GLY A 223 -12.06 -2.83 -14.48
C GLY A 223 -10.81 -2.50 -13.68
N TYR A 224 -10.00 -1.57 -14.17
CA TYR A 224 -8.64 -1.33 -13.71
C TYR A 224 -8.37 0.13 -13.38
N CYS A 225 -7.32 0.36 -12.57
CA CYS A 225 -6.89 1.71 -12.22
C CYS A 225 -6.56 2.51 -13.49
N CYS A 226 -6.74 3.83 -13.43
CA CYS A 226 -6.43 4.70 -14.58
C CYS A 226 -4.95 4.71 -14.97
N PHE A 227 -4.08 4.20 -14.09
CA PHE A 227 -2.64 4.11 -14.24
C PHE A 227 -2.13 2.67 -14.39
N THR A 228 -3.02 1.68 -14.49
CA THR A 228 -2.58 0.30 -14.73
C THR A 228 -1.79 0.23 -16.03
N PRO A 229 -0.56 -0.32 -16.02
CA PRO A 229 0.21 -0.49 -17.23
C PRO A 229 -0.55 -1.29 -18.29
N LYS A 230 -0.14 -1.13 -19.56
CA LYS A 230 -0.68 -1.98 -20.63
C LYS A 230 -0.45 -3.45 -20.28
N ARG A 231 -1.45 -4.26 -20.62
CA ARG A 231 -1.65 -5.64 -20.19
C ARG A 231 -2.16 -6.48 -21.36
#